data_AF-S2DE27-F1
#
_entry.id   AF-S2DE27-F1
#
_cell.length_a   1.000
_cell.length_b   1.000
_cell.length_c   1.000
_cell.angle_alpha   90.00
_cell.angle_beta   90.00
_cell.angle_gamma   90.00
#
_symmetry.space_group_name_H-M   'P 1'
#
loop_
_entity.id
_entity.type
_entity.pdbx_description
1 polymer ?
#
loop_
_entity_poly.entity_id
_entity_poly.type
_entity_poly.pdbx_seq_one_letter_code
_entity_poly.pdbx_strand_id
1 'polypeptide(L)'
;MIGNLINEVNCKTLIVNGVSDHVHCLFGFRPVHSISEIMQSVKAKSSKWINEKGFLKNRFEWQEGYGSVTYSHGQVDVVFRYIKNQERHHQKETFKDEYVGMLKKYGVNYDEKYLFYEPI
;
A
#
# COMPACT_ATOMS: atom_id res chain seq x y z
N MET A 1 -2.31 -13.17 1.84
CA MET A 1 -3.61 -12.65 2.30
C MET A 1 -4.06 -11.44 1.47
N ILE A 2 -3.39 -10.28 1.52
CA ILE A 2 -3.79 -9.06 0.77
C ILE A 2 -4.00 -9.31 -0.74
N GLY A 3 -3.06 -10.00 -1.41
CA GLY A 3 -3.21 -10.31 -2.84
C GLY A 3 -4.48 -11.11 -3.17
N ASN A 4 -4.93 -11.98 -2.27
CA ASN A 4 -6.18 -12.72 -2.47
C ASN A 4 -7.39 -11.78 -2.34
N LEU A 5 -7.37 -10.85 -1.37
CA LEU A 5 -8.44 -9.86 -1.21
C LEU A 5 -8.56 -8.92 -2.42
N ILE A 6 -7.43 -8.59 -3.05
CA ILE A 6 -7.42 -7.85 -4.33
C ILE A 6 -8.05 -8.70 -5.44
N ASN A 7 -7.73 -10.00 -5.51
CA ASN A 7 -8.29 -10.88 -6.52
C ASN A 7 -9.81 -11.12 -6.34
N GLU A 8 -10.32 -11.10 -5.11
CA GLU A 8 -11.77 -11.21 -4.81
C GLU A 8 -12.60 -10.08 -5.43
N VAL A 9 -12.01 -8.90 -5.62
CA VAL A 9 -12.66 -7.77 -6.32
C VAL A 9 -12.32 -7.75 -7.81
N ASN A 10 -12.14 -8.94 -8.40
CA ASN A 10 -11.89 -9.16 -9.83
C ASN A 10 -10.67 -8.42 -10.42
N CYS A 11 -9.73 -8.01 -9.56
CA CYS A 11 -8.45 -7.45 -9.95
C CYS A 11 -7.39 -8.56 -10.09
N LYS A 12 -6.24 -8.24 -10.68
CA LYS A 12 -5.13 -9.18 -10.86
C LYS A 12 -3.91 -8.71 -10.08
N THR A 13 -3.64 -9.34 -8.95
CA THR A 13 -2.41 -9.10 -8.20
C THR A 13 -1.18 -9.50 -9.01
N LEU A 14 -0.19 -8.62 -9.06
CA LEU A 14 1.13 -8.89 -9.64
C LEU A 14 2.15 -9.15 -8.53
N ILE A 15 2.21 -8.28 -7.52
CA ILE A 15 3.04 -8.47 -6.32
C ILE A 15 2.44 -7.73 -5.14
N VAL A 16 2.55 -8.34 -3.96
CA VAL A 16 2.36 -7.69 -2.67
C VAL A 16 3.61 -7.95 -1.86
N ASN A 17 4.21 -6.89 -1.33
CA ASN A 17 5.32 -6.97 -0.40
C ASN A 17 5.26 -5.80 0.57
N GLY A 18 5.93 -5.88 1.71
CA GLY A 18 5.92 -4.81 2.69
C GLY A 18 7.04 -4.94 3.68
N VAL A 19 7.05 -4.03 4.64
CA VAL A 19 7.94 -4.03 5.79
C VAL A 19 7.11 -3.91 7.07
N SER A 20 7.75 -3.69 8.21
CA SER A 20 7.08 -3.72 9.52
C SER A 20 5.97 -2.67 9.69
N ASP A 21 6.03 -1.56 8.95
CA ASP A 21 5.14 -0.40 9.14
C ASP A 21 4.21 -0.10 7.94
N HIS A 22 4.45 -0.66 6.75
CA HIS A 22 3.59 -0.47 5.58
C HIS A 22 3.70 -1.59 4.53
N VAL A 23 2.76 -1.59 3.59
CA VAL A 23 2.66 -2.59 2.50
C VAL A 23 2.49 -1.89 1.16
N HIS A 24 3.21 -2.38 0.15
CA HIS A 24 3.08 -2.01 -1.25
C HIS A 24 2.39 -3.12 -2.05
N CYS A 25 1.48 -2.73 -2.94
CA CYS A 25 0.75 -3.64 -3.81
C CYS A 25 0.81 -3.14 -5.26
N LEU A 26 1.22 -4.00 -6.19
CA LEU A 26 1.07 -3.77 -7.62
C LEU A 26 0.06 -4.78 -8.17
N PHE A 27 -0.97 -4.27 -8.82
CA PHE A 27 -2.05 -5.06 -9.38
C PHE A 27 -2.66 -4.36 -10.59
N GLY A 28 -3.17 -5.14 -11.54
CA GLY A 28 -4.07 -4.64 -12.57
C GLY A 28 -5.49 -4.55 -12.00
N PHE A 29 -6.16 -3.41 -12.19
CA PHE A 29 -7.55 -3.24 -11.76
C PHE A 29 -8.49 -3.12 -12.96
N ARG A 30 -9.77 -3.42 -12.74
CA ARG A 30 -10.81 -3.25 -13.76
C ARG A 30 -11.48 -1.88 -13.58
N PRO A 31 -11.76 -1.13 -14.67
CA PRO A 31 -12.39 0.20 -14.57
C PRO A 31 -13.78 0.22 -13.91
N VAL A 32 -14.43 -0.95 -13.75
CA VAL A 32 -15.71 -1.09 -13.04
C VAL A 32 -15.59 -0.90 -11.52
N HIS A 33 -14.36 -0.87 -10.99
CA HIS A 33 -14.08 -0.64 -9.58
C HIS A 33 -13.21 0.60 -9.42
N SER A 34 -13.58 1.47 -8.50
CA SER A 34 -12.71 2.56 -8.07
C SER A 34 -11.57 2.03 -7.19
N ILE A 35 -10.42 2.70 -7.20
CA ILE A 35 -9.31 2.37 -6.29
C ILE A 35 -9.74 2.48 -4.82
N SER A 36 -10.60 3.44 -4.49
CA SER A 36 -11.16 3.61 -3.14
C SER A 36 -11.97 2.41 -2.67
N GLU A 37 -12.82 1.83 -3.52
CA GLU A 37 -13.60 0.65 -3.17
C GLU A 37 -12.71 -0.57 -2.96
N ILE A 38 -11.70 -0.75 -3.84
CA ILE A 38 -10.71 -1.83 -3.72
C ILE A 38 -9.97 -1.70 -2.38
N MET A 39 -9.43 -0.51 -2.08
CA MET A 39 -8.65 -0.28 -0.86
C MET A 39 -9.51 -0.36 0.40
N GLN A 40 -10.75 0.10 0.38
CA GLN A 40 -11.69 -0.08 1.49
C GLN A 40 -11.90 -1.56 1.79
N SER A 41 -12.21 -2.37 0.77
CA SER A 41 -12.42 -3.81 0.91
C SER A 41 -11.17 -4.53 1.44
N VAL A 42 -10.01 -4.27 0.82
CA VAL A 42 -8.73 -4.88 1.21
C VAL A 42 -8.37 -4.54 2.65
N LYS A 43 -8.44 -3.26 3.04
CA LYS A 43 -8.10 -2.80 4.39
C LYS A 43 -9.08 -3.35 5.43
N ALA A 44 -10.39 -3.27 5.18
CA ALA A 44 -11.40 -3.75 6.12
C ALA A 44 -11.31 -5.27 6.36
N LYS A 45 -11.24 -6.06 5.27
CA LYS A 45 -11.19 -7.52 5.36
C LYS A 45 -9.88 -8.01 5.98
N SER A 46 -8.74 -7.41 5.61
CA SER A 46 -7.45 -7.76 6.21
C SER A 46 -7.38 -7.42 7.70
N SER A 47 -7.85 -6.23 8.11
CA SER A 47 -7.93 -5.88 9.52
C SER A 47 -8.83 -6.82 10.30
N LYS A 48 -10.01 -7.14 9.76
CA LYS A 48 -10.92 -8.11 10.38
C LYS A 48 -10.23 -9.47 10.58
N TRP A 49 -9.61 -10.01 9.53
CA TRP A 49 -8.92 -11.29 9.59
C TRP A 49 -7.76 -11.31 10.61
N ILE A 50 -6.91 -10.28 10.64
CA ILE A 50 -5.80 -10.19 11.60
C ILE A 50 -6.31 -10.18 13.04
N ASN A 51 -7.35 -9.38 13.31
CA ASN A 51 -7.95 -9.26 14.64
C ASN A 51 -8.65 -10.55 15.07
N GLU A 52 -9.43 -11.18 14.19
CA GLU A 52 -10.12 -12.46 14.48
C GLU A 52 -9.15 -13.61 14.72
N LYS A 53 -7.96 -13.57 14.11
CA LYS A 53 -6.92 -14.58 14.33
C LYS A 53 -6.08 -14.33 15.59
N GLY A 54 -6.21 -13.18 16.23
CA GLY A 54 -5.45 -12.85 17.43
C GLY A 54 -3.94 -12.82 17.21
N PHE A 55 -3.47 -12.47 16.01
CA PHE A 55 -2.03 -12.44 15.70
C PHE A 55 -1.28 -11.36 16.48
N LEU A 56 -1.98 -10.32 16.92
CA LEU A 56 -1.42 -9.20 17.66
C LEU A 56 -2.15 -9.07 19.00
N LYS A 57 -1.42 -8.62 20.03
CA LYS A 57 -2.00 -8.34 21.36
C LYS A 57 -2.99 -7.18 21.33
N ASN A 58 -2.71 -6.19 20.49
CA ASN A 58 -3.52 -5.00 20.31
C ASN A 58 -4.37 -5.13 19.04
N ARG A 59 -5.47 -4.36 19.00
CA ARG A 59 -6.29 -4.26 17.79
C ARG A 59 -5.43 -3.75 16.63
N PHE A 60 -5.45 -4.48 15.53
CA PHE A 60 -4.82 -4.07 14.28
C PHE A 60 -5.73 -3.14 13.49
N GLU A 61 -5.19 -2.02 13.04
CA GLU A 61 -5.85 -1.07 12.16
C GLU A 61 -4.85 -0.53 11.14
N TRP A 62 -5.31 -0.37 9.91
CA TRP A 62 -4.57 0.41 8.92
C TRP A 62 -4.81 1.90 9.18
N GLN A 63 -3.83 2.75 8.83
CA GLN A 63 -4.05 4.19 8.69
C GLN A 63 -5.30 4.48 7.84
N GLU A 64 -5.97 5.62 8.05
CA GLU A 64 -7.20 5.96 7.31
C GLU A 64 -6.94 6.09 5.79
N GLY A 65 -5.85 6.76 5.42
CA GLY A 65 -5.46 7.04 4.04
C GLY A 65 -4.80 5.87 3.29
N TYR A 66 -4.51 6.10 2.01
CA TYR A 66 -3.65 5.27 1.18
C TYR A 66 -3.05 6.11 0.05
N GLY A 67 -1.87 5.73 -0.44
CA GLY A 67 -1.27 6.27 -1.66
C GLY A 67 -1.59 5.38 -2.86
N SER A 68 -1.84 5.98 -4.02
CA SER A 68 -1.97 5.24 -5.28
C SER A 68 -1.34 6.01 -6.44
N VAL A 69 -0.59 5.29 -7.27
CA VAL A 69 0.04 5.80 -8.49
C VAL A 69 -0.22 4.79 -9.60
N THR A 70 -0.66 5.28 -10.75
CA THR A 70 -0.88 4.45 -11.94
C THR A 70 0.39 4.37 -12.79
N TYR A 71 0.61 3.20 -13.39
CA TYR A 71 1.79 2.92 -14.21
C TYR A 71 1.37 2.37 -15.56
N SER A 72 2.12 2.71 -16.61
CA SER A 72 1.95 2.10 -17.93
C SER A 72 2.52 0.67 -17.96
N HIS A 73 2.11 -0.13 -18.95
CA HIS A 73 2.57 -1.51 -19.08
C HIS A 73 4.11 -1.64 -19.12
N GLY A 74 4.80 -0.71 -19.81
CA GLY A 74 6.26 -0.71 -19.89
C GLY A 74 6.99 -0.45 -18.56
N GLN A 75 6.29 0.04 -17.54
CA GLN A 75 6.86 0.31 -16.22
C GLN A 75 6.64 -0.86 -15.24
N VAL A 76 5.83 -1.85 -15.59
CA VAL A 76 5.43 -2.96 -14.70
C VAL A 76 6.65 -3.67 -14.11
N ASP A 77 7.63 -4.03 -14.93
CA ASP A 77 8.82 -4.75 -14.45
C ASP A 77 9.71 -3.91 -13.53
N VAL A 78 9.72 -2.59 -13.72
CA VAL A 78 10.48 -1.68 -12.85
C VAL A 78 9.79 -1.58 -11.49
N VAL A 79 8.46 -1.39 -11.47
CA VAL A 79 7.68 -1.29 -10.23
C VAL A 79 7.64 -2.63 -9.49
N PHE A 80 7.52 -3.74 -10.21
CA PHE A 80 7.57 -5.08 -9.63
C PHE A 80 8.89 -5.31 -8.90
N ARG A 81 10.03 -4.98 -9.54
CA ARG A 81 11.36 -5.11 -8.92
C ARG A 81 11.54 -4.17 -7.74
N TYR A 82 10.98 -2.96 -7.79
CA TYR A 82 10.97 -2.04 -6.66
C TYR A 82 10.25 -2.66 -5.45
N ILE A 83 8.99 -3.09 -5.62
CA ILE A 83 8.20 -3.70 -4.54
C ILE A 83 8.85 -4.99 -4.02
N LYS A 84 9.41 -5.81 -4.90
CA LYS A 84 10.12 -7.04 -4.52
C LYS A 84 11.28 -6.78 -3.56
N ASN A 85 11.92 -5.61 -3.63
CA ASN A 85 13.12 -5.27 -2.86
C ASN A 85 12.84 -4.32 -1.68
N GLN A 86 11.58 -4.10 -1.27
CA GLN A 86 11.25 -3.12 -0.21
C GLN A 86 11.96 -3.39 1.12
N GLU A 87 12.09 -4.64 1.55
CA GLU A 87 12.83 -4.96 2.79
C GLU A 87 14.27 -4.45 2.75
N ARG A 88 14.96 -4.62 1.61
CA ARG A 88 16.33 -4.11 1.42
C ARG A 88 16.35 -2.58 1.28
N HIS A 89 15.35 -2.01 0.62
CA HIS A 89 15.21 -0.56 0.46
C HIS A 89 15.08 0.14 1.82
N HIS A 90 14.21 -0.37 2.69
CA HIS A 90 13.98 0.19 4.04
C HIS A 90 15.07 -0.12 5.07
N GLN A 91 16.17 -0.78 4.67
CA GLN A 91 17.41 -0.75 5.47
C GLN A 91 18.08 0.63 5.43
N LYS A 92 17.70 1.50 4.48
CA LYS A 92 18.35 2.80 4.22
C LYS A 92 17.40 3.98 4.11
N GLU A 93 16.11 3.74 3.89
CA GLU A 93 15.11 4.78 3.64
C GLU A 93 13.87 4.56 4.49
N THR A 94 13.39 5.59 5.18
CA THR A 94 12.19 5.48 6.01
C THR A 94 10.93 5.57 5.14
N PHE A 95 9.80 5.09 5.65
CA PHE A 95 8.51 5.26 4.96
C PHE A 95 8.20 6.75 4.68
N LYS A 96 8.53 7.64 5.63
CA LYS A 96 8.33 9.09 5.48
C LYS A 96 9.13 9.65 4.31
N ASP A 97 10.42 9.31 4.23
CA ASP A 97 11.30 9.77 3.16
C ASP A 97 10.84 9.22 1.81
N GLU A 98 10.49 7.93 1.76
CA GLU A 98 9.97 7.27 0.57
C GLU A 98 8.68 7.94 0.07
N TYR A 99 7.72 8.17 0.97
CA TYR A 99 6.43 8.78 0.62
C TYR A 99 6.60 10.21 0.12
N VAL A 100 7.38 11.03 0.81
CA VAL A 100 7.73 12.39 0.37
C VAL A 100 8.44 12.37 -0.98
N GLY A 101 9.36 11.43 -1.17
CA GLY A 101 10.05 11.19 -2.44
C GLY A 101 9.09 10.87 -3.57
N MET A 102 8.08 10.03 -3.33
CA MET A 102 7.03 9.73 -4.30
C MET A 102 6.20 10.97 -4.65
N LEU A 103 5.75 11.75 -3.65
CA LEU A 103 4.96 12.96 -3.89
C LEU A 103 5.73 13.96 -4.76
N LYS A 104 7.01 14.21 -4.44
CA LYS A 104 7.89 15.06 -5.26
C LYS A 104 8.06 14.52 -6.67
N LYS A 105 8.35 13.22 -6.80
CA LYS A 105 8.56 12.55 -8.10
C LYS A 105 7.36 12.67 -9.03
N TYR A 106 6.15 12.61 -8.48
CA TYR A 106 4.90 12.67 -9.25
C TYR A 106 4.25 14.06 -9.26
N GLY A 107 4.92 15.08 -8.73
CA GLY A 107 4.42 16.46 -8.74
C GLY A 107 3.14 16.67 -7.94
N VAL A 108 2.93 15.87 -6.88
CA VAL A 108 1.80 16.02 -5.98
C VAL A 108 2.13 17.10 -4.95
N ASN A 109 1.36 18.17 -4.93
CA ASN A 109 1.49 19.21 -3.89
C ASN A 109 1.02 18.66 -2.55
N TYR A 110 1.80 18.92 -1.51
CA TYR A 110 1.48 18.54 -0.14
C TYR A 110 1.98 19.61 0.82
N ASP A 111 1.39 19.63 2.02
CA ASP A 111 1.86 20.43 3.13
C ASP A 111 2.39 19.48 4.20
N GLU A 112 3.65 19.68 4.60
CA GLU A 112 4.35 18.79 5.52
C GLU A 112 3.61 18.62 6.85
N LYS A 113 2.86 19.62 7.31
CA LYS A 113 2.10 19.55 8.56
C LYS A 113 0.93 18.57 8.53
N TYR A 114 0.51 18.13 7.35
CA TYR A 114 -0.62 17.20 7.17
C TYR A 114 -0.20 15.81 6.68
N LEU A 115 1.10 15.55 6.51
CA LEU A 115 1.57 14.27 5.98
C LEU A 115 1.60 13.15 7.03
N PHE A 116 2.07 13.46 8.23
CA PHE A 116 2.21 12.48 9.29
C PHE A 116 1.82 13.12 10.61
N TYR A 117 0.87 12.50 11.31
CA TYR A 117 0.58 12.82 12.70
C TYR A 117 1.59 12.06 13.55
N GLU A 118 2.36 12.76 14.38
CA GLU A 118 3.02 12.09 15.49
C GLU A 118 1.92 11.58 16.42
N PRO A 119 1.94 10.31 16.84
CA PRO A 119 1.02 9.84 17.85
C PRO A 119 1.24 10.69 19.11
N ILE A 120 0.17 11.30 19.62
CA ILE A 120 0.12 11.91 20.95
C ILE A 120 0.22 10.82 22.00
#